data_AF-A0A2N1N4I2-F1
#
_entry.id   AF-A0A2N1N4I2-F1
#
_cell.length_a   1.000
_cell.length_b   1.000
_cell.length_c   1.000
_cell.angle_alpha   90.00
_cell.angle_beta   90.00
_cell.angle_gamma   90.00
#
_symmetry.space_group_name_H-M   'P 1'
#
loop_
_entity.id
_entity.type
_entity.pdbx_description
1 polymer ?
#
loop_
_entity_poly.entity_id
_entity_poly.type
_entity_poly.pdbx_seq_one_letter_code
_entity_poly.pdbx_strand_id
1 'polypeptide(L)'
;MLVNIIKLIDIFEPKYGVFKTSDYNLNLKERRSKYKKYKFILCEKCSNDIYKWDYCCTYCYNKETDVTKIAYIKFGLKFGIFKISDYNLDLEERRKKYMIYDNILCEKYNNYIYIEDCYCTSCYDKETDLVKKGHMKFGPKFGIFKTSDYNLDLEERRKKYMDYDNILCEKCSNDIYIEDCYCTSCYDKETDLVKKGHMKFGPKFGIFKTSDYNLDLEERRKNT
;
A
#
# COMPACT_ATOMS: atom_id res chain seq x y z
N MET A 1 4.22 13.87 64.20
CA MET A 1 5.13 14.02 63.04
C MET A 1 5.09 12.85 62.04
N LEU A 2 4.79 11.60 62.43
CA LEU A 2 4.68 10.47 61.48
C LEU A 2 3.56 10.61 60.41
N VAL A 3 2.42 11.22 60.77
CA VAL A 3 1.26 11.34 59.86
C VAL A 3 1.55 12.21 58.63
N ASN A 4 2.47 13.18 58.73
CA ASN A 4 2.85 14.03 57.61
C ASN A 4 3.88 13.36 56.68
N ILE A 5 4.71 12.46 57.20
CA ILE A 5 5.69 11.70 56.38
C ILE A 5 4.95 10.69 55.49
N ILE A 6 3.94 10.00 56.02
CA ILE A 6 3.12 9.04 55.24
C ILE A 6 2.39 9.76 54.09
N LYS A 7 1.79 10.93 54.36
CA LYS A 7 1.17 11.76 53.30
C LYS A 7 2.18 12.27 52.26
N LEU A 8 3.43 12.55 52.66
CA LEU A 8 4.51 12.96 51.75
C LEU A 8 5.01 11.80 50.87
N ILE A 9 5.02 10.57 51.39
CA ILE A 9 5.39 9.36 50.63
C ILE A 9 4.36 9.07 49.53
N ASP A 10 3.07 9.20 49.83
CA ASP A 10 1.98 9.06 48.84
C ASP A 10 2.01 10.15 47.74
N ILE A 11 2.63 11.30 48.01
CA ILE A 11 2.78 12.42 47.06
C ILE A 11 3.93 12.16 46.05
N PHE A 12 4.94 11.37 46.43
CA PHE A 12 6.15 11.16 45.64
C PHE A 12 6.22 9.82 44.90
N GLU A 13 5.38 8.84 45.21
CA GLU A 13 5.30 7.63 44.38
C GLU A 13 4.58 7.95 43.06
N PRO A 14 5.27 7.91 41.90
CA PRO A 14 4.60 8.11 40.64
C PRO A 14 3.57 6.99 40.47
N LYS A 15 2.28 7.36 40.33
CA LYS A 15 1.22 6.39 40.03
C LYS A 15 1.57 5.63 38.76
N TYR A 16 2.02 4.39 38.92
CA TYR A 16 2.32 3.48 37.84
C TYR A 16 1.14 2.54 37.60
N GLY A 17 0.88 2.24 36.33
CA GLY A 17 -0.06 1.21 35.93
C GLY A 17 0.67 -0.10 35.70
N VAL A 18 -0.01 -1.23 35.87
CA VAL A 18 0.48 -2.54 35.43
C VAL A 18 -0.31 -2.94 34.18
N PHE A 19 0.39 -3.18 33.07
CA PHE A 19 -0.17 -3.68 31.82
C PHE A 19 -0.25 -5.19 31.86
N LYS A 20 -1.47 -5.72 31.90
CA LYS A 20 -1.72 -7.16 31.98
C LYS A 20 -1.76 -7.79 30.60
N THR A 21 -1.49 -9.09 30.51
CA THR A 21 -1.59 -9.85 29.26
C THR A 21 -3.02 -9.83 28.71
N SER A 22 -4.02 -9.81 29.59
CA SER A 22 -5.42 -9.65 29.19
C SER A 22 -5.73 -8.30 28.57
N ASP A 23 -4.88 -7.28 28.79
CA ASP A 23 -5.07 -5.94 28.20
C ASP A 23 -4.70 -5.90 26.72
N TYR A 24 -4.05 -6.94 26.21
CA TYR A 24 -3.93 -7.11 24.77
C TYR A 24 -5.29 -7.33 24.10
N ASN A 25 -6.32 -7.84 24.80
CA ASN A 25 -7.66 -7.95 24.22
C ASN A 25 -8.29 -6.60 23.89
N LEU A 26 -7.82 -5.53 24.55
CA LEU A 26 -8.28 -4.17 24.31
C LEU A 26 -7.66 -3.61 23.03
N ASN A 27 -8.44 -2.84 22.26
CA ASN A 27 -7.90 -2.05 21.15
C ASN A 27 -7.11 -0.83 21.66
N LEU A 28 -6.38 -0.15 20.77
CA LEU A 28 -5.54 1.01 21.14
C LEU A 28 -6.31 2.13 21.85
N LYS A 29 -7.56 2.40 21.43
CA LYS A 29 -8.41 3.44 22.04
C LYS A 29 -8.81 3.08 23.46
N GLU A 30 -9.15 1.81 23.70
CA GLU A 30 -9.47 1.28 25.02
C GLU A 30 -8.26 1.28 25.94
N ARG A 31 -7.08 0.84 25.45
CA ARG A 31 -5.82 0.89 26.21
C ARG A 31 -5.47 2.32 26.60
N ARG A 32 -5.58 3.27 25.66
CA ARG A 32 -5.40 4.71 25.90
C ARG A 32 -6.31 5.20 27.03
N SER A 33 -7.59 4.84 27.00
CA SER A 33 -8.55 5.26 28.02
C SER A 33 -8.23 4.66 29.39
N LYS A 34 -7.97 3.34 29.44
CA LYS A 34 -7.63 2.61 30.66
C LYS A 34 -6.41 3.20 31.37
N TYR A 35 -5.37 3.52 30.61
CA TYR A 35 -4.08 3.92 31.16
C TYR A 35 -3.81 5.43 31.20
N LYS A 36 -4.77 6.25 30.77
CA LYS A 36 -4.63 7.72 30.65
C LYS A 36 -4.12 8.42 31.92
N LYS A 37 -4.51 7.93 33.10
CA LYS A 37 -4.19 8.54 34.40
C LYS A 37 -2.82 8.18 34.98
N TYR A 38 -2.15 7.16 34.43
CA TYR A 38 -0.89 6.67 34.97
C TYR A 38 0.28 7.43 34.36
N LYS A 39 1.31 7.76 35.14
CA LYS A 39 2.51 8.44 34.62
C LYS A 39 3.39 7.44 33.85
N PHE A 40 3.62 6.28 34.45
CA PHE A 40 4.36 5.15 33.90
C PHE A 40 3.47 3.91 33.85
N ILE A 41 3.79 2.97 32.97
CA ILE A 41 3.03 1.73 32.83
C ILE A 41 4.06 0.63 32.65
N LEU A 42 4.03 -0.40 33.50
CA LEU A 42 4.97 -1.52 33.45
C LEU A 42 4.29 -2.76 32.89
N CYS A 43 4.97 -3.48 32.01
CA CYS A 43 4.50 -4.78 31.53
C CYS A 43 4.57 -5.83 32.64
N GLU A 44 3.48 -6.55 32.91
CA GLU A 44 3.48 -7.61 33.95
C GLU A 44 4.47 -8.74 33.64
N LYS A 45 4.77 -8.99 32.36
CA LYS A 45 5.57 -10.14 31.92
C LYS A 45 7.07 -9.91 32.01
N CYS A 46 7.53 -8.71 31.70
CA CYS A 46 8.96 -8.42 31.58
C CYS A 46 9.40 -7.19 32.37
N SER A 47 8.50 -6.57 33.13
CA SER A 47 8.75 -5.38 33.96
C SER A 47 9.31 -4.17 33.20
N ASN A 48 9.28 -4.17 31.87
CA ASN A 48 9.70 -3.04 31.05
C ASN A 48 8.56 -2.03 30.93
N ASP A 49 8.94 -0.77 30.72
CA ASP A 49 8.00 0.31 30.43
C ASP A 49 7.21 0.07 29.14
N ILE A 50 5.92 0.38 29.19
CA ILE A 50 5.04 0.47 28.04
C ILE A 50 5.07 1.90 27.52
N TYR A 51 5.46 2.08 26.27
CA TYR A 51 5.40 3.38 25.62
C TYR A 51 3.95 3.81 25.41
N LYS A 52 3.59 5.00 25.92
CA LYS A 52 2.25 5.59 25.81
C LYS A 52 1.82 5.97 24.38
N TRP A 53 2.72 5.97 23.41
CA TRP A 53 2.33 6.20 22.02
C TRP A 53 1.48 5.03 21.49
N ASP A 54 1.96 3.81 21.78
CA ASP A 54 1.44 2.58 21.19
C ASP A 54 0.70 1.69 22.21
N TYR A 55 0.83 1.98 23.51
CA TYR A 55 0.30 1.16 24.61
C TYR A 55 0.56 -0.34 24.39
N CYS A 56 1.80 -0.65 24.01
CA CYS A 56 2.28 -1.96 23.65
C CYS A 56 3.65 -2.20 24.29
N CYS A 57 3.92 -3.43 24.71
CA CYS A 57 5.24 -3.79 25.23
C CYS A 57 6.19 -4.09 24.08
N THR A 58 7.08 -3.15 23.75
CA THR A 58 8.09 -3.31 22.69
C THR A 58 8.98 -4.53 22.91
N TYR A 59 9.33 -4.82 24.16
CA TYR A 59 10.16 -5.98 24.49
C TYR A 59 9.45 -7.31 24.19
N CYS A 60 8.19 -7.46 24.61
CA CYS A 60 7.40 -8.65 24.28
C CYS A 60 7.13 -8.76 22.78
N TYR A 61 6.84 -7.64 22.11
CA TYR A 61 6.64 -7.58 20.67
C TYR A 61 7.87 -8.06 19.90
N ASN A 62 9.06 -7.55 20.23
CA ASN A 62 10.31 -7.89 19.54
C ASN A 62 10.76 -9.34 19.75
N LYS A 63 10.27 -10.02 20.81
CA LYS A 63 10.56 -11.43 21.09
C LYS A 63 9.59 -12.39 20.43
N GLU A 64 8.44 -11.92 19.98
CA GLU A 64 7.41 -12.77 19.39
C GLU A 64 7.71 -13.02 17.91
N THR A 65 7.49 -14.26 17.47
CA THR A 65 7.72 -14.68 16.08
C THR A 65 6.44 -15.15 15.39
N ASP A 66 5.41 -15.51 16.16
CA ASP A 66 4.10 -15.86 15.64
C ASP A 66 3.37 -14.60 15.18
N VAL A 67 3.10 -14.50 13.88
CA VAL A 67 2.43 -13.35 13.25
C VAL A 67 1.08 -13.03 13.90
N THR A 68 0.31 -14.06 14.28
CA THR A 68 -1.00 -13.89 14.92
C THR A 68 -0.83 -13.26 16.30
N LYS A 69 0.19 -13.66 17.05
CA LYS A 69 0.48 -13.06 18.36
C LYS A 69 1.05 -11.66 18.23
N ILE A 70 1.92 -11.40 17.25
CA ILE A 70 2.41 -10.05 16.92
C ILE A 70 1.22 -9.13 16.63
N ALA A 71 0.30 -9.58 15.79
CA ALA A 71 -0.92 -8.86 15.46
C ALA A 71 -1.78 -8.56 16.69
N TYR A 72 -2.03 -9.58 17.50
CA TYR A 72 -2.81 -9.47 18.73
C TYR A 72 -2.19 -8.48 19.73
N ILE A 73 -0.87 -8.55 19.93
CA ILE A 73 -0.12 -7.63 20.79
C ILE A 73 -0.31 -6.18 20.32
N LYS A 74 -0.22 -5.93 19.00
CA LYS A 74 -0.26 -4.58 18.43
C LYS A 74 -1.68 -4.01 18.30
N PHE A 75 -2.64 -4.82 17.86
CA PHE A 75 -3.96 -4.38 17.41
C PHE A 75 -5.12 -4.85 18.29
N GLY A 76 -4.89 -5.84 19.15
CA GLY A 76 -5.91 -6.48 19.96
C GLY A 76 -6.70 -7.54 19.21
N LEU A 77 -8.02 -7.60 19.37
CA LEU A 77 -8.83 -8.69 18.81
C LEU A 77 -9.33 -8.44 17.38
N LYS A 78 -9.38 -7.19 16.91
CA LYS A 78 -10.01 -6.82 15.63
C LYS A 78 -8.98 -6.58 14.52
N PHE A 79 -8.31 -7.65 14.10
CA PHE A 79 -7.33 -7.62 13.00
C PHE A 79 -7.53 -8.77 12.00
N GLY A 80 -7.12 -8.53 10.76
CA GLY A 80 -7.01 -9.54 9.71
C GLY A 80 -5.54 -9.89 9.43
N ILE A 81 -5.29 -11.13 9.02
CA ILE A 81 -3.99 -11.56 8.49
C ILE A 81 -4.15 -11.78 6.99
N PHE A 82 -3.48 -10.93 6.21
CA PHE A 82 -3.41 -11.04 4.76
C PHE A 82 -2.44 -12.15 4.37
N LYS A 83 -2.97 -13.16 3.70
CA LYS A 83 -2.22 -14.33 3.25
C LYS A 83 -1.72 -14.14 1.83
N ILE A 84 -0.61 -14.77 1.47
CA ILE A 84 -0.10 -14.79 0.09
C ILE A 84 -1.13 -15.44 -0.85
N SER A 85 -1.88 -16.44 -0.38
CA SER A 85 -2.97 -17.05 -1.16
C SER A 85 -4.10 -16.08 -1.49
N ASP A 86 -4.23 -14.95 -0.78
CA ASP A 86 -5.27 -13.96 -1.05
C ASP A 86 -5.00 -13.17 -2.33
N TYR A 87 -3.81 -13.27 -2.92
CA TYR A 87 -3.53 -12.74 -4.26
C TYR A 87 -4.25 -13.49 -5.39
N ASN A 88 -4.90 -14.61 -5.08
CA ASN A 88 -5.79 -15.30 -6.01
C ASN A 88 -7.18 -14.66 -6.06
N LEU A 89 -7.53 -13.84 -5.07
CA LEU A 89 -8.78 -13.09 -5.04
C LEU A 89 -8.62 -11.81 -5.86
N ASP A 90 -9.70 -11.37 -6.51
CA ASP A 90 -9.71 -10.06 -7.14
C ASP A 90 -9.69 -8.92 -6.09
N LEU A 91 -9.55 -7.68 -6.55
CA LEU A 91 -9.50 -6.51 -5.66
C LEU A 91 -10.80 -6.32 -4.85
N GLU A 92 -11.96 -6.57 -5.45
CA GLU A 92 -13.25 -6.39 -4.80
C GLU A 92 -13.48 -7.44 -3.71
N GLU A 93 -13.14 -8.69 -3.99
CA GLU A 93 -13.15 -9.81 -3.04
C GLU A 93 -12.22 -9.54 -1.85
N ARG A 94 -10.99 -9.05 -2.10
CA ARG A 94 -10.06 -8.66 -1.03
C ARG A 94 -10.62 -7.56 -0.15
N ARG A 95 -11.21 -6.52 -0.75
CA ARG A 95 -11.88 -5.44 -0.01
C ARG A 95 -12.97 -5.97 0.90
N LYS A 96 -13.90 -6.76 0.35
CA LYS A 96 -15.00 -7.36 1.11
C LYS A 96 -14.50 -8.25 2.25
N LYS A 97 -13.49 -9.08 1.99
CA LYS A 97 -12.88 -9.97 2.98
C LYS A 97 -12.30 -9.20 4.16
N TYR A 98 -11.63 -8.08 3.91
CA TYR A 98 -10.90 -7.35 4.94
C TYR A 98 -11.65 -6.15 5.56
N MET A 99 -12.80 -5.74 5.01
CA MET A 99 -13.60 -4.59 5.48
C MET A 99 -14.07 -4.68 6.93
N ILE A 100 -14.19 -5.90 7.47
CA ILE A 100 -14.62 -6.11 8.86
C ILE A 100 -13.53 -5.82 9.90
N TYR A 101 -12.27 -5.71 9.48
CA TYR A 101 -11.13 -5.54 10.37
C TYR A 101 -10.70 -4.08 10.47
N ASP A 102 -10.23 -3.67 11.65
CA ASP A 102 -9.67 -2.34 11.84
C ASP A 102 -8.24 -2.24 11.31
N ASN A 103 -7.52 -3.38 11.31
CA ASN A 103 -6.12 -3.46 10.93
C ASN A 103 -5.85 -4.75 10.16
N ILE A 104 -4.94 -4.70 9.19
CA ILE A 104 -4.53 -5.86 8.40
C ILE A 104 -3.01 -5.98 8.44
N LEU A 105 -2.51 -7.20 8.64
CA LEU A 105 -1.08 -7.52 8.62
C LEU A 105 -0.74 -8.51 7.52
N CYS A 106 0.35 -8.26 6.82
CA CYS A 106 0.92 -9.24 5.90
C CYS A 106 1.53 -10.42 6.66
N GLU A 107 1.18 -11.66 6.29
CA GLU A 107 1.75 -12.86 6.90
C GLU A 107 3.26 -13.02 6.68
N LYS A 108 3.80 -12.46 5.59
CA LYS A 108 5.20 -12.68 5.20
C LYS A 108 6.17 -11.72 5.87
N TYR A 109 5.78 -10.45 6.00
CA TYR A 109 6.67 -9.39 6.48
C TYR A 109 6.17 -8.67 7.73
N ASN A 110 5.00 -9.05 8.28
CA ASN A 110 4.40 -8.41 9.46
C ASN A 110 4.20 -6.89 9.28
N ASN A 111 4.11 -6.44 8.03
CA ASN A 111 3.87 -5.05 7.69
C ASN A 111 2.38 -4.79 7.63
N TYR A 112 2.01 -3.59 8.07
CA TYR A 112 0.64 -3.10 8.00
C TYR A 112 0.22 -2.94 6.54
N ILE A 113 -1.03 -3.29 6.25
CA ILE A 113 -1.66 -3.11 4.94
C ILE A 113 -2.84 -2.16 5.13
N TYR A 114 -2.84 -1.07 4.35
CA TYR A 114 -4.02 -0.23 4.25
C TYR A 114 -5.11 -0.98 3.49
N ILE A 115 -6.33 -0.94 3.99
CA ILE A 115 -7.45 -1.62 3.33
C ILE A 115 -7.71 -1.07 1.93
N GLU A 116 -7.39 0.19 1.69
CA GLU A 116 -7.52 0.84 0.38
C GLU A 116 -6.58 0.20 -0.66
N ASP A 117 -5.35 -0.14 -0.23
CA ASP A 117 -4.34 -0.76 -1.07
C ASP A 117 -4.72 -2.20 -1.42
N CYS A 118 -5.29 -2.97 -0.47
CA CYS A 118 -5.63 -4.39 -0.65
C CYS A 118 -4.47 -5.32 -1.06
N TYR A 119 -3.22 -4.88 -0.95
CA TYR A 119 -2.03 -5.72 -1.14
C TYR A 119 -0.90 -5.29 -0.21
N CYS A 120 0.05 -6.19 0.05
CA CYS A 120 1.26 -5.82 0.79
C CYS A 120 2.27 -5.12 -0.13
N THR A 121 2.48 -3.82 0.07
CA THR A 121 3.46 -3.01 -0.66
C THR A 121 4.88 -3.57 -0.54
N SER A 122 5.28 -4.04 0.64
CA SER A 122 6.62 -4.63 0.81
C SER A 122 6.80 -5.98 0.10
N CYS A 123 5.72 -6.75 -0.10
CA CYS A 123 5.78 -7.94 -0.97
C CYS A 123 5.90 -7.52 -2.43
N TYR A 124 5.10 -6.54 -2.84
CA TYR A 124 5.11 -6.00 -4.20
C TYR A 124 6.48 -5.43 -4.58
N ASP A 125 7.08 -4.58 -3.75
CA ASP A 125 8.35 -3.92 -4.06
C ASP A 125 9.52 -4.91 -4.24
N LYS A 126 9.48 -6.03 -3.50
CA LYS A 126 10.50 -7.08 -3.57
C LYS A 126 10.26 -8.10 -4.68
N GLU A 127 9.05 -8.17 -5.23
CA GLU A 127 8.74 -9.07 -6.34
C GLU A 127 9.36 -8.54 -7.63
N THR A 128 10.02 -9.41 -8.38
CA THR A 128 10.69 -9.07 -9.64
C THR A 128 9.96 -9.64 -10.84
N ASP A 129 9.19 -10.71 -10.65
CA ASP A 129 8.34 -11.28 -11.67
C ASP A 129 7.15 -10.34 -11.94
N LEU A 130 7.08 -9.85 -13.18
CA LEU A 130 6.06 -8.89 -13.59
C LEU A 130 4.64 -9.46 -13.52
N VAL A 131 4.48 -10.75 -13.84
CA VAL A 131 3.17 -11.43 -13.79
C VAL A 131 2.72 -11.53 -12.35
N LYS A 132 3.62 -11.92 -11.43
CA LYS A 132 3.33 -11.96 -10.00
C LYS A 132 3.03 -10.57 -9.45
N LYS A 133 3.77 -9.53 -9.86
CA LYS A 133 3.50 -8.13 -9.49
C LYS A 133 2.09 -7.71 -9.89
N GLY A 134 1.71 -7.96 -11.14
CA GLY A 134 0.36 -7.66 -11.64
C GLY A 134 -0.70 -8.41 -10.85
N HIS A 135 -0.49 -9.70 -10.60
CA HIS A 135 -1.37 -10.52 -9.75
C HIS A 135 -1.51 -9.97 -8.33
N MET A 136 -0.40 -9.56 -7.70
CA MET A 136 -0.41 -9.01 -6.35
C MET A 136 -1.23 -7.73 -6.26
N LYS A 137 -1.08 -6.86 -7.27
CA LYS A 137 -1.73 -5.55 -7.28
C LYS A 137 -3.19 -5.66 -7.69
N PHE A 138 -3.48 -6.32 -8.81
CA PHE A 138 -4.81 -6.29 -9.45
C PHE A 138 -5.64 -7.56 -9.25
N GLY A 139 -5.02 -8.67 -8.83
CA GLY A 139 -5.65 -9.99 -8.90
C GLY A 139 -5.45 -10.63 -10.29
N PRO A 140 -6.24 -11.66 -10.64
CA PRO A 140 -5.99 -12.46 -11.85
C PRO A 140 -6.28 -11.75 -13.17
N LYS A 141 -7.12 -10.71 -13.19
CA LYS A 141 -7.64 -10.09 -14.41
C LYS A 141 -6.92 -8.79 -14.78
N PHE A 142 -5.70 -8.91 -15.30
CA PHE A 142 -4.90 -7.76 -15.75
C PHE A 142 -4.15 -8.04 -17.06
N GLY A 143 -3.88 -6.97 -17.81
CA GLY A 143 -3.07 -6.99 -19.02
C GLY A 143 -1.62 -6.56 -18.77
N ILE A 144 -0.70 -7.03 -19.61
CA ILE A 144 0.69 -6.53 -19.65
C ILE A 144 0.89 -5.77 -20.94
N PHE A 145 1.09 -4.46 -20.83
CA PHE A 145 1.41 -3.59 -21.96
C PHE A 145 2.85 -3.78 -22.39
N LYS A 146 3.02 -4.26 -23.63
CA LYS A 146 4.33 -4.53 -24.20
C LYS A 146 4.85 -3.33 -24.99
N THR A 147 6.16 -3.18 -25.09
CA THR A 147 6.80 -2.15 -25.92
C THR A 147 6.42 -2.32 -27.39
N SER A 148 6.22 -3.57 -27.84
CA SER A 148 5.70 -3.87 -29.18
C SER A 148 4.32 -3.28 -29.44
N ASP A 149 3.53 -3.02 -28.40
CA ASP A 149 2.18 -2.46 -28.55
C ASP A 149 2.21 -1.00 -28.98
N TYR A 150 3.37 -0.34 -28.90
CA TYR A 150 3.53 0.98 -29.52
C TYR A 150 3.39 0.94 -31.04
N ASN A 151 3.57 -0.21 -31.69
CA ASN A 151 3.32 -0.38 -33.12
C ASN A 151 1.84 -0.47 -33.48
N LEU A 152 0.96 -0.65 -32.48
CA LEU A 152 -0.48 -0.57 -32.65
C LEU A 152 -0.94 0.89 -32.59
N ASP A 153 -1.98 1.22 -33.35
CA ASP A 153 -2.66 2.50 -33.17
C ASP A 153 -3.51 2.53 -31.88
N LEU A 154 -4.03 3.71 -31.52
CA LEU A 154 -4.81 3.88 -30.29
C LEU A 154 -6.07 3.02 -30.25
N GLU A 155 -6.76 2.82 -31.37
CA GLU A 155 -7.99 2.03 -31.41
C GLU A 155 -7.69 0.54 -31.23
N GLU A 156 -6.63 0.05 -31.88
CA GLU A 156 -6.12 -1.31 -31.72
C GLU A 156 -5.71 -1.60 -30.28
N ARG A 157 -5.03 -0.67 -29.61
CA ARG A 157 -4.66 -0.83 -28.18
C ARG A 157 -5.88 -0.88 -27.27
N ARG A 158 -6.88 -0.02 -27.51
CA ARG A 158 -8.14 -0.04 -26.75
C ARG A 158 -8.83 -1.39 -26.88
N LYS A 159 -8.99 -1.89 -28.12
CA LYS A 159 -9.59 -3.20 -28.38
C LYS A 159 -8.81 -4.32 -27.71
N LYS A 160 -7.47 -4.30 -27.79
CA LYS A 160 -6.61 -5.31 -27.17
C LYS A 160 -6.79 -5.39 -25.66
N TYR A 161 -6.99 -4.24 -25.00
CA TYR A 161 -7.04 -4.18 -23.53
C TYR A 161 -8.43 -3.98 -22.93
N MET A 162 -9.49 -3.94 -23.74
CA MET A 162 -10.85 -3.62 -23.31
C MET A 162 -11.41 -4.57 -22.24
N ASP A 163 -11.01 -5.83 -22.28
CA ASP A 163 -11.54 -6.85 -21.36
C ASP A 163 -10.77 -6.94 -20.04
N TYR A 164 -9.65 -6.22 -19.88
CA TYR A 164 -8.87 -6.22 -18.65
C TYR A 164 -9.32 -5.12 -17.71
N ASP A 165 -9.26 -5.39 -16.41
CA ASP A 165 -9.63 -4.37 -15.40
C ASP A 165 -8.50 -3.36 -15.20
N ASN A 166 -7.25 -3.82 -15.38
CA ASN A 166 -6.05 -3.01 -15.19
C ASN A 166 -4.95 -3.45 -16.17
N ILE A 167 -4.01 -2.55 -16.46
CA ILE A 167 -2.87 -2.81 -17.33
C ILE A 167 -1.57 -2.41 -16.63
N LEU A 168 -0.55 -3.27 -16.72
CA LEU A 168 0.78 -3.01 -16.20
C LEU A 168 1.79 -2.83 -17.33
N CYS A 169 2.62 -1.78 -17.27
CA CYS A 169 3.70 -1.59 -18.23
C CYS A 169 4.82 -2.61 -18.04
N GLU A 170 5.24 -3.31 -19.10
CA GLU A 170 6.33 -4.27 -19.01
C GLU A 170 7.67 -3.65 -18.61
N LYS A 171 7.90 -2.40 -19.03
CA LYS A 171 9.20 -1.73 -18.91
C LYS A 171 9.44 -1.14 -17.53
N CYS A 172 8.39 -0.61 -16.90
CA CYS A 172 8.52 0.10 -15.63
C CYS A 172 7.60 -0.39 -14.52
N SER A 173 6.76 -1.40 -14.78
CA SER A 173 5.79 -1.94 -13.81
C SER A 173 4.85 -0.89 -13.19
N ASN A 174 4.61 0.21 -13.92
CA ASN A 174 3.61 1.20 -13.55
C ASN A 174 2.29 0.89 -14.23
N ASP A 175 1.23 1.36 -13.59
CA ASP A 175 -0.13 1.20 -14.07
C ASP A 175 -0.35 2.06 -15.32
N ILE A 176 -1.16 1.53 -16.23
CA ILE A 176 -1.61 2.25 -17.42
C ILE A 176 -3.12 2.32 -17.34
N TYR A 177 -3.64 3.55 -17.38
CA TYR A 177 -5.07 3.75 -17.56
C TYR A 177 -5.46 3.33 -18.97
N ILE A 178 -6.53 2.53 -19.08
CA ILE A 178 -7.04 2.03 -20.36
C ILE A 178 -7.36 3.21 -21.30
N GLU A 179 -7.80 4.34 -20.76
CA GLU A 179 -8.11 5.55 -21.55
C GLU A 179 -6.86 6.15 -22.23
N ASP A 180 -5.72 6.13 -21.53
CA ASP A 180 -4.45 6.68 -22.01
C ASP A 180 -3.89 5.82 -23.14
N CYS A 181 -4.00 4.49 -23.06
CA CYS A 181 -3.46 3.55 -24.06
C CYS A 181 -1.94 3.67 -24.30
N TYR A 182 -1.20 4.26 -23.36
CA TYR A 182 0.26 4.26 -23.34
C TYR A 182 0.78 4.45 -21.91
N CYS A 183 2.00 3.98 -21.64
CA CYS A 183 2.65 4.24 -20.35
C CYS A 183 3.14 5.69 -20.24
N THR A 184 2.47 6.50 -19.43
CA THR A 184 2.83 7.90 -19.14
C THR A 184 4.23 8.03 -18.54
N SER A 185 4.57 7.16 -17.58
CA SER A 185 5.90 7.16 -16.97
C SER A 185 7.04 6.86 -17.95
N CYS A 186 6.81 5.99 -18.94
CA CYS A 186 7.79 5.76 -20.00
C CYS A 186 7.82 6.94 -20.97
N TYR A 187 6.66 7.51 -21.32
CA TYR A 187 6.54 8.67 -22.19
C TYR A 187 7.28 9.88 -21.61
N ASP A 188 7.10 10.20 -20.33
CA ASP A 188 7.72 11.37 -19.70
C ASP A 188 9.26 11.29 -19.71
N LYS A 189 9.81 10.09 -19.59
CA LYS A 189 11.25 9.82 -19.64
C LYS A 189 11.83 9.80 -21.06
N GLU A 190 11.00 9.67 -22.10
CA GLU A 190 11.46 9.68 -23.49
C GLU A 190 11.80 11.11 -23.93
N THR A 191 12.94 11.30 -24.58
CA THR A 191 13.41 12.63 -25.02
C THR A 191 13.28 12.79 -26.53
N ASP A 192 13.25 11.69 -27.27
CA ASP A 192 13.03 11.69 -28.71
C ASP A 192 11.56 12.01 -29.04
N LEU A 193 11.34 13.13 -29.74
CA LEU A 193 10.00 13.60 -30.09
C LEU A 193 9.26 12.61 -31.02
N VAL A 194 9.98 11.94 -31.92
CA VAL A 194 9.41 10.94 -32.83
C VAL A 194 8.95 9.74 -32.00
N LYS A 195 9.79 9.25 -31.09
CA LYS A 195 9.39 8.14 -30.19
C LYS A 195 8.25 8.53 -29.27
N LYS A 196 8.22 9.76 -28.73
CA LYS A 196 7.09 10.27 -27.95
C LYS A 196 5.79 10.26 -28.75
N GLY A 197 5.83 10.76 -29.99
CA GLY A 197 4.69 10.72 -30.90
C GLY A 197 4.22 9.29 -31.15
N HIS A 198 5.16 8.38 -31.44
CA HIS A 198 4.88 6.96 -31.64
C HIS A 198 4.24 6.29 -30.41
N MET A 199 4.77 6.60 -29.23
CA MET A 199 4.25 6.06 -27.98
C MET A 199 2.82 6.52 -27.73
N LYS A 200 2.52 7.80 -27.99
CA LYS A 200 1.22 8.40 -27.71
C LYS A 200 0.17 8.09 -28.78
N PHE A 201 0.55 8.02 -30.04
CA PHE A 201 -0.39 7.96 -31.17
C PHE A 201 -0.28 6.71 -32.04
N GLY A 202 0.79 5.92 -31.88
CA GLY A 202 1.10 4.77 -32.75
C GLY A 202 1.91 5.16 -33.98
N PRO A 203 2.01 4.28 -35.00
CA PRO A 203 2.86 4.49 -36.18
C PRO A 203 2.39 5.62 -37.09
N LYS A 204 1.09 5.97 -37.05
CA LYS A 204 0.49 6.96 -37.94
C LYS A 204 0.32 8.30 -37.23
N PHE A 205 1.39 9.08 -37.16
CA PHE A 205 1.35 10.43 -36.59
C PHE A 205 2.20 11.43 -37.39
N GLY A 206 1.77 12.68 -37.39
CA GLY A 206 2.50 13.80 -37.97
C GLY A 206 3.36 14.53 -36.95
N ILE A 207 4.47 15.10 -37.39
CA ILE A 207 5.25 16.06 -36.62
C ILE A 207 5.07 17.43 -37.26
N PHE A 208 4.40 18.31 -36.55
CA PHE A 208 4.24 19.71 -36.96
C PHE A 208 5.58 20.44 -36.81
N LYS A 209 6.13 20.91 -37.92
CA LYS A 209 7.38 21.68 -37.96
C LYS A 209 7.08 23.16 -37.89
N THR A 210 8.08 23.95 -37.49
CA THR A 210 7.98 25.42 -37.46
C THR A 210 7.67 26.03 -38.83
N SER A 211 8.09 25.38 -39.92
CA SER A 211 7.71 25.78 -41.29
C SER A 211 6.21 25.70 -41.55
N ASP A 212 5.49 24.83 -40.83
CA ASP A 212 4.10 24.51 -41.11
C ASP A 212 3.14 25.57 -40.51
N TYR A 213 3.66 26.48 -39.69
CA TYR A 213 2.89 27.62 -39.14
C TYR A 213 2.36 28.56 -40.22
N ASN A 214 3.08 28.67 -41.34
CA ASN A 214 2.70 29.54 -42.46
C ASN A 214 1.71 28.88 -43.43
N LEU A 215 1.48 27.57 -43.29
CA LEU A 215 0.56 26.82 -44.13
C LEU A 215 -0.88 26.94 -43.62
N ASP A 216 -1.86 26.91 -44.51
CA ASP A 216 -3.27 26.81 -44.14
C ASP A 216 -3.67 25.38 -43.72
N LEU A 217 -4.93 25.20 -43.31
CA LEU A 217 -5.41 23.92 -42.75
C LEU A 217 -5.50 22.80 -43.81
N GLU A 218 -5.74 23.13 -45.09
CA GLU A 218 -5.73 22.16 -46.18
C GLU A 218 -4.30 21.79 -46.60
N GLU A 219 -3.42 22.78 -46.67
CA GLU A 219 -1.99 22.59 -46.96
C GLU A 219 -1.32 21.70 -45.90
N ARG A 220 -1.64 21.91 -44.62
CA ARG A 220 -1.16 21.05 -43.52
C ARG A 220 -1.61 19.60 -43.70
N ARG A 221 -2.89 19.36 -44.02
CA ARG A 221 -3.46 18.01 -44.21
C ARG A 221 -2.84 17.24 -45.38
N LYS A 222 -2.29 17.93 -46.39
CA LYS A 222 -1.58 17.30 -47.51
C LYS A 222 -0.13 16.92 -47.17
N ASN A 223 0.47 17.59 -46.19
CA ASN A 223 1.86 17.43 -45.78
C ASN A 223 2.05 16.46 -44.60
N THR A 224 0.98 15.83 -44.12
CA THR A 224 0.97 14.87 -43.00
C THR A 224 0.47 13.51 -43.45
#